data_AF-A0A7V9PEF7-F1
#
_entry.id   AF-A0A7V9PEF7-F1
#
_cell.length_a   1.000
_cell.length_b   1.000
_cell.length_c   1.000
_cell.angle_alpha   90.00
_cell.angle_beta   90.00
_cell.angle_gamma   90.00
#
_symmetry.space_group_name_H-M   'P 1'
#
loop_
_entity.id
_entity.type
_entity.pdbx_description
1 polymer ?
#
loop_
_entity_poly.entity_id
_entity_poly.type
_entity_poly.pdbx_seq_one_letter_code
_entity_poly.pdbx_strand_id
1 'polypeptide(L)'
;MPTLARGGRHRRPADRRGGRGPVDPAGDLRGPAGPAPGDGRLLWFRYEPSAAQAIGNPDGQLDESTSPIRLVHRFTSIALIPVAVALLALGLVAESTRARRSAHWVGPLAAVVLVLAGTFTGYLLPWDQLALWDVSVGTDARGVALVFSGEVRFVLIDGGEIGTGTYKAWAVVHAVAVPVALLGALASGPIRSLRARHP
;
A
#
# COMPACT_ATOMS: atom_id res chain seq x y z
N MET A 1 16.11 71.29 -64.78
CA MET A 1 17.06 70.61 -65.68
C MET A 1 17.63 69.38 -64.98
N PRO A 2 17.62 68.18 -65.60
CA PRO A 2 17.72 66.88 -64.92
C PRO A 2 19.10 66.19 -65.08
N THR A 3 19.48 65.29 -64.16
CA THR A 3 20.28 64.08 -64.47
C THR A 3 20.08 62.97 -63.42
N LEU A 4 19.31 61.94 -63.83
CA LEU A 4 19.43 60.46 -63.67
C LEU A 4 20.55 59.88 -62.78
N ALA A 5 20.51 58.67 -62.19
CA ALA A 5 19.54 57.58 -61.99
C ALA A 5 20.29 56.41 -61.29
N ARG A 6 19.64 55.68 -60.37
CA ARG A 6 19.72 54.21 -60.08
C ARG A 6 19.12 53.99 -58.69
N GLY A 7 18.12 53.16 -58.46
CA GLY A 7 17.80 51.89 -59.10
C GLY A 7 18.11 50.77 -58.10
N GLY A 8 17.09 50.28 -57.39
CA GLY A 8 17.24 49.10 -56.51
C GLY A 8 16.25 49.06 -55.36
N ARG A 9 15.03 48.56 -55.61
CA ARG A 9 14.09 48.17 -54.56
C ARG A 9 14.42 46.77 -54.04
N HIS A 10 14.02 46.54 -52.79
CA HIS A 10 13.42 45.31 -52.24
C HIS A 10 14.21 44.45 -51.21
N ARG A 11 13.66 44.50 -49.99
CA ARG A 11 13.14 43.38 -49.15
C ARG A 11 14.08 42.72 -48.11
N ARG A 12 13.76 43.07 -46.85
CA ARG A 12 13.55 42.28 -45.61
C ARG A 12 14.63 41.29 -45.08
N PRO A 13 14.75 41.18 -43.74
CA PRO A 13 15.86 40.55 -43.06
C PRO A 13 15.64 39.04 -42.88
N ALA A 14 16.68 38.24 -43.07
CA ALA A 14 16.66 36.79 -42.82
C ALA A 14 17.89 36.39 -41.97
N ASP A 15 17.60 36.11 -40.71
CA ASP A 15 17.89 34.87 -39.99
C ASP A 15 19.32 34.31 -39.94
N ARG A 16 19.77 34.13 -38.70
CA ARG A 16 21.04 33.56 -38.24
C ARG A 16 21.09 32.05 -38.53
N ARG A 17 21.88 31.64 -39.51
CA ARG A 17 22.28 30.24 -39.68
C ARG A 17 23.47 29.89 -38.76
N GLY A 18 23.16 29.57 -37.51
CA GLY A 18 23.98 28.72 -36.64
C GLY A 18 23.48 27.27 -36.73
N GLY A 19 24.41 26.32 -36.79
CA GLY A 19 24.18 24.95 -37.26
C GLY A 19 23.09 24.16 -36.53
N ARG A 20 22.34 23.38 -37.31
CA ARG A 20 21.61 22.19 -36.87
C ARG A 20 21.79 21.15 -37.96
N GLY A 21 22.42 20.02 -37.61
CA GLY A 21 22.36 18.82 -38.42
C GLY A 21 20.91 18.34 -38.57
N PRO A 22 20.64 17.36 -39.44
CA PRO A 22 19.30 16.80 -39.60
C PRO A 22 18.82 16.25 -38.25
N VAL A 23 17.81 16.90 -37.68
CA VAL A 23 17.10 16.42 -36.49
C VAL A 23 16.14 15.36 -36.99
N ASP A 24 16.50 14.10 -36.76
CA ASP A 24 15.63 12.96 -37.00
C ASP A 24 14.40 13.08 -36.06
N PRO A 25 13.17 13.23 -36.57
CA PRO A 25 11.98 13.42 -35.71
C PRO A 25 11.54 12.12 -35.00
N ALA A 26 12.34 11.05 -35.11
CA ALA A 26 12.12 9.75 -34.46
C ALA A 26 13.22 9.40 -33.44
N GLY A 27 13.93 10.41 -32.94
CA GLY A 27 14.87 10.27 -31.83
C GLY A 27 14.15 10.01 -30.51
N ASP A 28 14.08 8.73 -30.15
CA ASP A 28 14.19 8.24 -28.77
C ASP A 28 13.12 8.69 -27.75
N LEU A 29 11.88 8.19 -27.94
CA LEU A 29 10.87 8.13 -26.87
C LEU A 29 10.73 6.73 -26.26
N ARG A 30 11.79 5.92 -26.32
CA ARG A 30 11.82 4.66 -25.56
C ARG A 30 12.56 4.92 -24.26
N GLY A 31 11.83 5.41 -23.26
CA GLY A 31 12.24 5.28 -21.87
C GLY A 31 12.67 3.83 -21.58
N PRO A 32 13.54 3.59 -20.58
CA PRO A 32 14.10 2.26 -20.32
C PRO A 32 12.96 1.24 -20.32
N ALA A 33 13.07 0.22 -21.17
CA ALA A 33 12.04 -0.77 -21.37
C ALA A 33 11.55 -1.29 -20.01
N GLY A 34 10.31 -0.94 -19.65
CA GLY A 34 9.69 -1.46 -18.45
C GLY A 34 9.69 -2.98 -18.50
N PRO A 35 9.91 -3.67 -17.37
CA PRO A 35 9.99 -5.13 -17.36
C PRO A 35 8.70 -5.75 -17.89
N ALA A 36 8.86 -6.74 -18.76
CA ALA A 36 7.79 -7.39 -19.51
C ALA A 36 6.65 -7.92 -18.61
N PRO A 37 5.41 -7.99 -19.13
CA PRO A 37 4.29 -8.59 -18.42
C PRO A 37 4.38 -10.12 -18.51
N GLY A 38 5.11 -10.74 -17.58
CA GLY A 38 5.19 -12.20 -17.50
C GLY A 38 5.94 -12.72 -16.28
N ASP A 39 6.73 -11.87 -15.64
CA ASP A 39 7.58 -12.28 -14.54
C ASP A 39 6.73 -12.22 -13.27
N GLY A 40 6.43 -13.37 -12.69
CA GLY A 40 5.75 -13.56 -11.39
C GLY A 40 6.55 -13.02 -10.20
N ARG A 41 7.02 -11.78 -10.30
CA ARG A 41 7.59 -11.00 -9.22
C ARG A 41 6.43 -10.46 -8.41
N LEU A 42 6.24 -11.11 -7.27
CA LEU A 42 5.40 -10.72 -6.15
C LEU A 42 5.33 -9.18 -6.02
N LEU A 43 4.12 -8.65 -5.80
CA LEU A 43 3.77 -7.21 -5.75
C LEU A 43 4.82 -6.30 -5.07
N TRP A 44 5.57 -6.84 -4.11
CA TRP A 44 6.66 -6.16 -3.41
C TRP A 44 7.74 -5.55 -4.33
N PHE A 45 8.12 -6.21 -5.44
CA PHE A 45 9.26 -5.78 -6.26
C PHE A 45 8.94 -4.78 -7.37
N ARG A 46 7.65 -4.41 -7.52
CA ARG A 46 7.20 -3.37 -8.46
C ARG A 46 6.77 -2.09 -7.74
N TYR A 47 6.76 -2.15 -6.40
CA TYR A 47 6.32 -1.06 -5.55
C TYR A 47 7.57 -0.36 -5.03
N GLU A 48 7.80 0.87 -5.47
CA GLU A 48 8.82 1.73 -4.88
C GLU A 48 8.08 2.64 -3.88
N PRO A 49 8.05 2.28 -2.58
CA PRO A 49 7.22 2.96 -1.61
C PRO A 49 7.77 4.36 -1.33
N SER A 50 7.31 5.36 -2.08
CA SER A 50 7.59 6.77 -1.81
C SER A 50 6.31 7.54 -1.55
N ALA A 51 6.27 8.27 -0.43
CA ALA A 51 5.13 9.13 -0.08
C ALA A 51 4.88 10.20 -1.15
N ALA A 52 5.94 10.66 -1.82
CA ALA A 52 5.85 11.64 -2.90
C ALA A 52 5.13 11.09 -4.15
N GLN A 53 5.33 9.82 -4.52
CA GLN A 53 4.60 9.21 -5.64
C GLN A 53 3.13 8.93 -5.28
N ALA A 54 2.85 8.53 -4.04
CA ALA A 54 1.48 8.27 -3.59
C ALA A 54 0.62 9.56 -3.55
N ILE A 55 1.18 10.65 -3.01
CA ILE A 55 0.51 11.95 -2.94
C ILE A 55 0.45 12.63 -4.32
N GLY A 56 1.50 12.50 -5.13
CA GLY A 56 1.62 13.17 -6.42
C GLY A 56 0.86 12.51 -7.57
N ASN A 57 0.40 11.26 -7.40
CA ASN A 57 -0.36 10.54 -8.41
C ASN A 57 -1.46 9.65 -7.81
N PRO A 58 -2.52 10.25 -7.24
CA PRO A 58 -3.65 9.50 -6.67
C PRO A 58 -4.36 8.64 -7.72
N ASP A 59 -4.45 9.10 -8.98
CA ASP A 59 -5.06 8.37 -10.10
C ASP A 59 -4.13 7.26 -10.66
N GLY A 60 -2.83 7.32 -10.35
CA GLY A 60 -1.83 6.31 -10.69
C GLY A 60 -1.85 5.11 -9.76
N GLN A 61 -2.68 5.14 -8.72
CA GLN A 61 -3.15 3.93 -8.03
C GLN A 61 -4.10 3.19 -8.96
N LEU A 62 -3.47 2.58 -9.96
CA LEU A 62 -4.02 1.77 -11.03
C LEU A 62 -5.40 1.22 -10.68
N ASP A 63 -6.40 1.72 -11.41
CA ASP A 63 -7.76 1.21 -11.50
C ASP A 63 -7.82 -0.26 -11.06
N GLU A 64 -8.47 -0.51 -9.92
CA GLU A 64 -8.57 -1.84 -9.31
C GLU A 64 -9.04 -2.92 -10.30
N SER A 65 -9.76 -2.51 -11.36
CA SER A 65 -10.26 -3.37 -12.43
C SER A 65 -9.17 -3.90 -13.37
N THR A 66 -8.01 -3.24 -13.48
CA THR A 66 -6.93 -3.63 -14.41
C THR A 66 -5.91 -4.60 -13.80
N SER A 67 -5.87 -4.76 -12.48
CA SER A 67 -4.96 -5.70 -11.82
C SER A 67 -5.72 -6.89 -11.21
N PRO A 68 -5.60 -8.11 -11.77
CA PRO A 68 -6.26 -9.29 -11.21
C PRO A 68 -5.82 -9.57 -9.77
N ILE A 69 -4.59 -9.20 -9.40
CA ILE A 69 -4.08 -9.40 -8.04
C ILE A 69 -4.75 -8.43 -7.06
N ARG A 70 -4.96 -7.16 -7.44
CA ARG A 70 -5.68 -6.19 -6.59
C ARG A 70 -7.14 -6.61 -6.41
N LEU A 71 -7.77 -7.09 -7.48
CA LEU A 71 -9.13 -7.62 -7.43
C LEU A 71 -9.24 -8.81 -6.46
N VAL A 72 -8.34 -9.79 -6.58
CA VAL A 72 -8.29 -10.95 -5.67
C VAL A 72 -8.03 -10.50 -4.23
N HIS A 73 -7.09 -9.58 -4.01
CA HIS A 73 -6.79 -9.08 -2.67
C HIS A 73 -8.00 -8.36 -2.04
N ARG A 74 -8.71 -7.54 -2.82
CA ARG A 74 -9.94 -6.85 -2.38
C ARG A 74 -11.03 -7.84 -2.00
N PHE A 75 -11.35 -8.80 -2.88
CA PHE A 75 -12.36 -9.81 -2.59
C PHE A 75 -11.98 -10.69 -1.39
N THR A 76 -10.71 -11.10 -1.32
CA THR A 76 -10.22 -11.92 -0.21
C THR A 76 -10.29 -11.15 1.11
N SER A 77 -9.95 -9.86 1.11
CA SER A 77 -10.03 -8.99 2.30
C SER A 77 -11.46 -8.81 2.79
N ILE A 78 -12.41 -8.60 1.87
CA ILE A 78 -13.84 -8.49 2.20
C ILE A 78 -14.36 -9.83 2.75
N ALA A 79 -13.99 -10.96 2.16
CA ALA A 79 -14.40 -12.29 2.61
C ALA A 79 -13.79 -12.68 3.96
N LEU A 80 -12.61 -12.16 4.31
CA LEU A 80 -11.90 -12.56 5.52
C LEU A 80 -12.64 -12.14 6.81
N ILE A 81 -13.37 -11.02 6.79
CA ILE A 81 -14.15 -10.53 7.93
C ILE A 81 -15.26 -11.53 8.33
N PRO A 82 -16.23 -11.88 7.46
CA PRO A 82 -17.28 -12.83 7.83
C PRO A 82 -16.70 -14.22 8.13
N VAL A 83 -15.60 -14.64 7.48
CA VAL A 83 -14.91 -15.89 7.80
C VAL A 83 -14.36 -15.88 9.24
N ALA A 84 -13.67 -14.80 9.65
CA ALA A 84 -13.15 -14.69 11.01
C ALA A 84 -14.27 -14.68 12.06
N VAL A 85 -15.39 -13.98 11.78
CA VAL A 85 -16.57 -13.98 12.65
C VAL A 85 -17.19 -15.39 12.74
N ALA A 86 -17.30 -16.09 11.62
CA ALA A 86 -17.77 -17.47 11.60
C ALA A 86 -16.86 -18.41 12.43
N LEU A 87 -15.54 -18.26 12.32
CA LEU A 87 -14.59 -19.02 13.15
C LEU A 87 -14.78 -18.74 14.65
N LEU A 88 -15.06 -17.48 15.03
CA LEU A 88 -15.38 -17.14 16.40
C LEU A 88 -16.68 -17.80 16.87
N ALA A 89 -17.73 -17.74 16.06
CA ALA A 89 -18.99 -18.41 16.36
C ALA A 89 -18.80 -19.92 16.57
N LEU A 90 -18.03 -20.58 15.69
CA LEU A 90 -17.69 -21.99 15.82
C LEU A 90 -16.89 -22.27 17.10
N GLY A 91 -15.94 -21.40 17.46
CA GLY A 91 -15.18 -21.50 18.71
C GLY A 91 -16.06 -21.39 19.96
N LEU A 92 -17.05 -20.50 19.95
CA LEU A 92 -18.01 -20.33 21.05
C LEU A 92 -18.96 -21.52 21.18
N VAL A 93 -19.46 -22.07 20.07
CA VAL A 93 -20.28 -23.29 20.06
C VAL A 93 -19.49 -24.52 20.53
N ALA A 94 -18.23 -24.63 20.11
CA ALA A 94 -17.35 -25.71 20.57
C ALA A 94 -17.05 -25.60 22.08
N GLU A 95 -17.04 -24.40 22.65
CA GLU A 95 -16.86 -24.18 24.08
C GLU A 95 -18.13 -24.50 24.87
N SER A 96 -19.32 -24.16 24.36
CA SER A 96 -20.60 -24.37 25.06
C SER A 96 -20.97 -25.85 25.23
N THR A 97 -20.47 -26.71 24.35
CA THR A 97 -20.77 -28.14 24.31
C THR A 97 -19.82 -29.02 25.14
N ARG A 98 -18.73 -28.47 25.70
CA ARG A 98 -17.71 -29.24 26.43
C ARG A 98 -17.80 -29.07 27.95
N ALA A 99 -17.69 -30.20 28.67
CA ALA A 99 -17.71 -30.24 30.13
C ALA A 99 -16.47 -29.61 30.80
N ARG A 100 -15.31 -29.59 30.13
CA ARG A 100 -14.10 -28.87 30.56
C ARG A 100 -13.83 -27.74 29.58
N ARG A 101 -13.98 -26.51 30.06
CA ARG A 101 -13.77 -25.28 29.28
C ARG A 101 -12.27 -25.04 29.05
N SER A 102 -11.86 -24.97 27.79
CA SER A 102 -10.45 -24.74 27.38
C SER A 102 -10.26 -23.51 26.51
N ALA A 103 -11.23 -22.58 26.55
CA ALA A 103 -11.16 -21.25 25.93
C ALA A 103 -10.83 -21.27 24.43
N HIS A 104 -11.44 -22.18 23.67
CA HIS A 104 -11.18 -22.30 22.22
C HIS A 104 -11.58 -21.07 21.41
N TRP A 105 -12.41 -20.20 21.98
CA TRP A 105 -12.87 -18.96 21.37
C TRP A 105 -11.81 -17.85 21.35
N VAL A 106 -10.75 -17.94 22.18
CA VAL A 106 -9.75 -16.86 22.31
C VAL A 106 -8.95 -16.68 21.02
N GLY A 107 -8.49 -17.76 20.38
CA GLY A 107 -7.75 -17.69 19.12
C GLY A 107 -8.58 -17.05 17.99
N PRO A 108 -9.81 -17.52 17.73
CA PRO A 108 -10.73 -16.88 16.80
C PRO A 108 -11.11 -15.44 17.15
N LEU A 109 -11.25 -15.08 18.43
CA LEU A 109 -11.50 -13.70 18.83
C LEU A 109 -10.31 -12.81 18.47
N ALA A 110 -9.08 -13.25 18.77
CA ALA A 110 -7.87 -12.56 18.37
C ALA A 110 -7.78 -12.43 16.84
N ALA A 111 -8.19 -13.47 16.10
CA ALA A 111 -8.25 -13.41 14.63
C ALA A 111 -9.23 -12.35 14.12
N VAL A 112 -10.41 -12.18 14.73
CA VAL A 112 -11.36 -11.10 14.37
C VAL A 112 -10.71 -9.73 14.57
N VAL A 113 -10.09 -9.48 15.72
CA VAL A 113 -9.40 -8.21 16.01
C VAL A 113 -8.29 -7.95 15.00
N LEU A 114 -7.47 -8.96 14.69
CA LEU A 114 -6.37 -8.84 13.74
C LEU A 114 -6.83 -8.64 12.29
N VAL A 115 -7.96 -9.23 11.89
CA VAL A 115 -8.54 -9.00 10.56
C VAL A 115 -9.06 -7.58 10.44
N LEU A 116 -9.73 -7.04 11.47
CA LEU A 116 -10.15 -5.63 11.48
C LEU A 116 -8.94 -4.67 11.46
N ALA A 117 -7.89 -4.98 12.24
CA ALA A 117 -6.64 -4.23 12.19
C ALA A 117 -5.97 -4.33 10.80
N GLY A 118 -6.04 -5.49 10.15
CA GLY A 118 -5.58 -5.69 8.77
C GLY A 118 -6.33 -4.84 7.76
N THR A 119 -7.66 -4.74 7.88
CA THR A 119 -8.49 -3.85 7.06
C THR A 119 -8.11 -2.38 7.25
N PHE A 120 -7.97 -1.93 8.50
CA PHE A 120 -7.57 -0.56 8.80
C PHE A 120 -6.17 -0.25 8.26
N THR A 121 -5.18 -1.08 8.56
CA THR A 121 -3.81 -0.88 8.09
C THR A 121 -3.71 -0.92 6.57
N GLY A 122 -4.50 -1.78 5.90
CA GLY A 122 -4.59 -1.83 4.43
C GLY A 122 -5.18 -0.57 3.82
N TYR A 123 -6.15 0.06 4.49
CA TYR A 123 -6.74 1.34 4.09
C TYR A 123 -5.74 2.51 4.16
N LEU A 124 -4.68 2.41 4.97
CA LEU A 124 -3.65 3.46 5.04
C LEU A 124 -2.68 3.42 3.85
N LEU A 125 -2.53 2.29 3.16
CA LEU A 125 -1.51 2.12 2.10
C LEU A 125 -1.69 3.03 0.87
N PRO A 126 -2.91 3.40 0.46
CA PRO A 126 -3.13 4.47 -0.52
C PRO A 126 -2.47 5.81 -0.16
N TRP A 127 -2.22 6.07 1.14
CA TRP A 127 -1.53 7.28 1.59
C TRP A 127 -2.16 8.59 1.07
N ASP A 128 -3.49 8.61 0.98
CA ASP A 128 -4.28 9.76 0.59
C ASP A 128 -4.42 10.75 1.77
N GLN A 129 -5.09 11.88 1.53
CA GLN A 129 -5.28 12.89 2.58
C GLN A 129 -6.00 12.33 3.80
N LEU A 130 -7.01 11.46 3.60
CA LEU A 130 -7.74 10.84 4.70
C LEU A 130 -6.87 9.85 5.50
N ALA A 131 -6.05 9.04 4.84
CA ALA A 131 -5.09 8.16 5.52
C ALA A 131 -4.08 8.96 6.37
N LEU A 132 -3.61 10.11 5.89
CA LEU A 132 -2.73 11.00 6.67
C LEU A 132 -3.44 11.58 7.91
N TRP A 133 -4.71 11.93 7.78
CA TRP A 133 -5.56 12.32 8.91
C TRP A 133 -5.73 11.17 9.90
N ASP A 134 -5.97 9.95 9.44
CA ASP A 134 -6.16 8.80 10.33
C ASP A 134 -4.87 8.41 11.06
N VAL A 135 -3.71 8.51 10.41
CA VAL A 135 -2.40 8.28 11.06
C VAL A 135 -2.13 9.33 12.13
N SER A 136 -2.36 10.61 11.83
CA SER A 136 -2.15 11.69 12.82
C SER A 136 -3.11 11.57 14.01
N VAL A 137 -4.42 11.40 13.75
CA VAL A 137 -5.43 11.23 14.80
C VAL A 137 -5.18 9.96 15.62
N GLY A 138 -4.87 8.84 14.97
CA GLY A 138 -4.63 7.57 15.64
C GLY A 138 -3.39 7.57 16.53
N THR A 139 -2.35 8.30 16.15
CA THR A 139 -1.10 8.37 16.92
C THR A 139 -1.11 9.42 18.03
N ASP A 140 -1.96 10.45 17.90
CA ASP A 140 -2.17 11.46 18.94
C ASP A 140 -3.34 11.12 19.88
N ALA A 141 -4.11 10.06 19.58
CA ALA A 141 -5.15 9.56 20.45
C ALA A 141 -4.56 9.10 21.80
N ARG A 142 -4.97 9.78 22.89
CA ARG A 142 -4.52 9.53 24.27
C ARG A 142 -4.63 8.06 24.71
N GLY A 143 -5.57 7.30 24.15
CA GLY A 143 -5.76 5.87 24.45
C GLY A 143 -4.72 4.95 23.81
N VAL A 144 -4.17 5.30 22.64
CA VAL A 144 -3.11 4.54 21.97
C VAL A 144 -1.78 4.73 22.70
N ALA A 145 -1.53 5.94 23.20
CA ALA A 145 -0.36 6.26 24.04
C ALA A 145 -0.31 5.50 25.38
N LEU A 146 -1.46 4.98 25.87
CA LEU A 146 -1.52 4.14 27.08
C LEU A 146 -1.18 2.67 26.81
N VAL A 147 -1.40 2.19 25.57
CA VAL A 147 -1.19 0.79 25.18
C VAL A 147 0.17 0.60 24.50
N PHE A 148 0.68 1.63 23.81
CA PHE A 148 1.95 1.60 23.10
C PHE A 148 2.95 2.58 23.72
N SER A 149 4.18 2.12 23.96
CA SER A 149 5.26 2.97 24.48
C SER A 149 5.64 4.06 23.46
N GLY A 150 6.26 5.15 23.95
CA GLY A 150 6.76 6.22 23.08
C GLY A 150 7.71 5.74 21.97
N GLU A 151 8.40 4.62 22.18
CA GLU A 151 9.28 3.97 21.19
C GLU A 151 8.50 3.40 20.00
N VAL A 152 7.34 2.78 20.24
CA VAL A 152 6.49 2.24 19.16
C VAL A 152 5.94 3.40 18.31
N ARG A 153 5.53 4.50 18.96
CA ARG A 153 5.12 5.73 18.25
C ARG A 153 6.26 6.30 17.40
N PHE A 154 7.49 6.30 17.93
CA PHE A 154 8.67 6.78 17.20
C PHE A 154 8.96 5.96 15.95
N VAL A 155 8.80 4.63 16.02
CA VAL A 155 8.97 3.73 14.87
C VAL A 155 7.86 3.94 13.84
N LEU A 156 6.61 4.14 14.29
CA LEU A 156 5.48 4.36 13.39
C LEU A 156 5.50 5.73 12.71
N ILE A 157 6.01 6.79 13.37
CA ILE A 157 6.01 8.18 12.87
C ILE A 157 7.44 8.68 12.57
N ASP A 158 8.37 7.79 12.24
CA ASP A 158 9.75 8.12 11.78
C ASP A 158 10.33 9.44 12.33
N GLY A 159 10.66 9.48 13.63
CA GLY A 159 11.26 10.68 14.22
C GLY A 159 10.30 11.80 14.62
N GLY A 160 8.98 11.62 14.48
CA GLY A 160 7.96 12.60 14.83
C GLY A 160 7.37 13.36 13.64
N GLU A 161 7.77 13.02 12.41
CA GLU A 161 7.24 13.58 11.18
C GLU A 161 6.56 12.49 10.34
N ILE A 162 5.37 12.79 9.82
CA ILE A 162 4.66 11.86 8.93
C ILE A 162 5.29 11.97 7.53
N GLY A 163 6.03 10.93 7.14
CA GLY A 163 6.79 10.93 5.90
C GLY A 163 6.97 9.55 5.27
N THR A 164 8.00 9.42 4.43
CA THR A 164 8.28 8.16 3.71
C THR A 164 8.63 7.02 4.66
N GLY A 165 9.30 7.29 5.80
CA GLY A 165 9.58 6.25 6.80
C GLY A 165 8.32 5.74 7.48
N THR A 166 7.41 6.64 7.87
CA THR A 166 6.06 6.31 8.40
C THR A 166 5.30 5.40 7.44
N TYR A 167 5.29 5.78 6.15
CA TYR A 167 4.65 5.00 5.11
C TYR A 167 5.21 3.56 5.02
N LYS A 168 6.55 3.42 5.01
CA LYS A 168 7.22 2.11 5.00
C LYS A 168 6.91 1.30 6.26
N ALA A 169 6.84 1.92 7.42
CA ALA A 169 6.50 1.25 8.67
C ALA A 169 5.08 0.64 8.59
N TRP A 170 4.09 1.41 8.14
CA TRP A 170 2.72 0.90 7.95
C TRP A 170 2.61 -0.19 6.89
N ALA A 171 3.37 -0.08 5.80
CA ALA A 171 3.45 -1.13 4.79
C ALA A 171 4.01 -2.45 5.38
N VAL A 172 5.03 -2.39 6.23
CA VAL A 172 5.57 -3.57 6.93
C VAL A 172 4.57 -4.11 7.96
N VAL A 173 3.89 -3.24 8.71
CA VAL A 173 2.86 -3.64 9.67
C VAL A 173 1.76 -4.43 8.94
N HIS A 174 1.26 -3.92 7.82
CA HIS A 174 0.19 -4.55 7.06
C HIS A 174 0.63 -5.83 6.34
N ALA A 175 1.78 -5.79 5.65
CA ALA A 175 2.21 -6.89 4.79
C ALA A 175 2.91 -8.03 5.54
N VAL A 176 3.44 -7.76 6.74
CA VAL A 176 4.25 -8.74 7.50
C VAL A 176 3.69 -8.95 8.90
N ALA A 177 3.61 -7.90 9.73
CA ALA A 177 3.32 -8.07 11.15
C ALA A 177 1.90 -8.62 11.40
N VAL A 178 0.88 -8.03 10.76
CA VAL A 178 -0.51 -8.47 10.90
C VAL A 178 -0.73 -9.89 10.37
N PRO A 179 -0.26 -10.27 9.16
CA PRO A 179 -0.39 -11.65 8.66
C PRO A 179 0.28 -12.68 9.58
N VAL A 180 1.49 -12.40 10.08
CA VAL A 180 2.19 -13.30 11.00
C VAL A 180 1.42 -13.46 12.32
N ALA A 181 0.92 -12.35 12.89
CA ALA A 181 0.10 -12.39 14.10
C ALA A 181 -1.20 -13.18 13.88
N LEU A 182 -1.85 -13.00 12.73
CA LEU A 182 -3.08 -13.71 12.38
C LEU A 182 -2.85 -15.22 12.28
N LEU A 183 -1.75 -15.65 11.65
CA LEU A 183 -1.36 -17.06 11.61
C LEU A 183 -1.13 -17.62 13.02
N GLY A 184 -0.47 -16.87 13.90
CA GLY A 184 -0.29 -17.23 15.30
C GLY A 184 -1.62 -17.39 16.05
N ALA A 185 -2.55 -16.45 15.86
CA ALA A 185 -3.89 -16.51 16.46
C ALA A 185 -4.68 -17.74 16.00
N LEU A 186 -4.66 -18.03 14.69
CA LEU A 186 -5.33 -19.21 14.13
C LEU A 186 -4.69 -20.52 14.61
N ALA A 187 -3.37 -20.58 14.75
CA ALA A 187 -2.66 -21.75 15.27
C ALA A 187 -2.96 -22.03 16.76
N SER A 188 -3.32 -20.99 17.52
CA SER A 188 -3.55 -21.10 18.97
C SER A 188 -4.83 -21.88 19.35
N GLY A 189 -5.86 -21.87 18.49
CA GLY A 189 -7.20 -22.38 18.82
C GLY A 189 -7.38 -23.91 18.64
N PRO A 190 -7.26 -24.47 17.42
CA PRO A 190 -7.60 -25.87 17.18
C PRO A 190 -6.44 -26.87 17.40
N ILE A 191 -5.19 -26.48 17.09
CA ILE A 191 -4.05 -27.41 16.93
C ILE A 191 -3.58 -27.99 18.27
N ARG A 192 -3.64 -27.22 19.36
CA ARG A 192 -3.27 -27.72 20.69
C ARG A 192 -4.17 -28.85 21.18
N SER A 193 -5.41 -28.92 20.71
CA SER A 193 -6.38 -29.94 21.13
C SER A 193 -6.19 -31.32 20.47
N LEU A 194 -5.36 -31.41 19.42
CA LEU A 194 -5.01 -32.66 18.75
C LEU A 194 -3.75 -33.30 19.37
N ARG A 195 -2.82 -32.48 19.89
CA ARG A 195 -1.58 -32.98 20.52
C ARG A 195 -1.78 -33.58 21.91
N ALA A 196 -2.86 -33.24 22.60
CA ALA A 196 -3.17 -33.78 23.92
C ALA A 196 -3.89 -35.15 23.88
N ARG A 197 -4.07 -35.76 22.70
CA ARG A 197 -4.81 -37.03 22.52
C ARG A 197 -3.92 -38.25 22.24
N HIS A 198 -2.60 -38.09 22.22
CA HIS A 198 -1.68 -39.21 22.11
C HIS A 198 -0.85 -39.30 23.41
N PRO A 199 -1.01 -40.39 24.19
CA PRO A 199 -0.24 -40.66 25.40
C PRO A 199 1.21 -41.05 25.10
#